data_AF-A0A973SRW4-F1
#
_entry.id   AF-A0A973SRW4-F1
#
_cell.length_a   1.000
_cell.length_b   1.000
_cell.length_c   1.000
_cell.angle_alpha   90.00
_cell.angle_beta   90.00
_cell.angle_gamma   90.00
#
_symmetry.space_group_name_H-M   'P 1'
#
loop_
_entity.id
_entity.type
_entity.pdbx_description
1 polymer ?
#
loop_
_entity_poly.entity_id
_entity_poly.type
_entity_poly.pdbx_seq_one_letter_code
_entity_poly.pdbx_strand_id
1 'polypeptide(L)'
;MDVDIWAWVGETQQQLSEAGDVGLAMALGDLPAQAYEGRYPQLDVMAPAIAQQAETLQLPWLEFYARYWHLVGRVADRAQGAVAIGDAEELLSFAQREEVRDCPATPAAVEALALAWANADGPGYATERLETLGAVIEELEVANPAYAGLVTQYVAAL
;
A
#
# COMPACT_ATOMS: atom_id res chain seq x y z
N MET A 1 2.69 11.48 -15.35
CA MET A 1 3.68 10.60 -16.00
C MET A 1 3.14 9.20 -15.78
N ASP A 2 2.91 8.44 -16.85
CA ASP A 2 2.31 7.11 -16.76
C ASP A 2 3.25 6.19 -15.97
N VAL A 3 2.90 5.86 -14.73
CA VAL A 3 3.70 4.98 -13.87
C VAL A 3 3.11 3.59 -13.94
N ASP A 4 3.69 2.75 -14.79
CA ASP A 4 3.45 1.31 -14.74
C ASP A 4 4.16 0.73 -13.50
N ILE A 5 3.37 0.36 -12.49
CA ILE A 5 3.88 -0.23 -11.24
C ILE A 5 4.74 -1.47 -11.51
N TRP A 6 4.42 -2.27 -12.52
CA TRP A 6 5.16 -3.50 -12.81
C TRP A 6 6.48 -3.22 -13.51
N ALA A 7 6.54 -2.19 -14.36
CA ALA A 7 7.79 -1.69 -14.91
C ALA A 7 8.70 -1.15 -13.78
N TRP A 8 8.14 -0.34 -12.88
CA TRP A 8 8.87 0.19 -11.72
C TRP A 8 9.38 -0.92 -10.80
N VAL A 9 8.55 -1.93 -10.52
CA VAL A 9 8.97 -3.12 -9.75
C VAL A 9 10.13 -3.81 -10.47
N GLY A 10 10.00 -4.11 -11.76
CA GLY A 10 11.06 -4.79 -12.52
C GLY A 10 12.39 -4.03 -12.54
N GLU A 11 12.36 -2.72 -12.77
CA GLU A 11 13.55 -1.86 -12.73
C GLU A 11 14.18 -1.83 -11.33
N THR A 12 13.37 -1.75 -10.29
CA THR A 12 13.83 -1.71 -8.90
C THR A 12 14.40 -3.06 -8.46
N GLN A 13 13.80 -4.18 -8.89
CA GLN A 13 14.35 -5.52 -8.70
C GLN A 13 15.73 -5.67 -9.34
N GLN A 14 15.90 -5.12 -10.55
CA GLN A 14 17.20 -5.12 -11.23
C GLN A 14 18.23 -4.32 -10.44
N GLN A 15 17.89 -3.09 -10.02
CA GLN A 15 18.80 -2.23 -9.25
C GLN A 15 19.23 -2.88 -7.92
N LEU A 16 18.29 -3.47 -7.17
CA LEU A 16 18.59 -4.20 -5.94
C LEU A 16 19.49 -5.41 -6.21
N SER A 17 19.23 -6.16 -7.28
CA SER A 17 20.07 -7.31 -7.66
C SER A 17 21.49 -6.89 -8.03
N GLU A 18 21.65 -5.79 -8.77
CA GLU A 18 22.95 -5.22 -9.15
C GLU A 18 23.71 -4.67 -7.93
N ALA A 19 23.01 -4.20 -6.91
CA ALA A 19 23.58 -3.79 -5.62
C ALA A 19 23.96 -4.98 -4.71
N GLY A 20 23.60 -6.21 -5.08
CA GLY A 20 23.85 -7.44 -4.32
C GLY A 20 22.71 -7.86 -3.38
N ASP A 21 21.63 -7.09 -3.33
CA ASP A 21 20.45 -7.32 -2.48
C ASP A 21 19.41 -8.22 -3.17
N VAL A 22 19.85 -9.38 -3.68
CA VAL A 22 18.99 -10.31 -4.44
C VAL A 22 17.76 -10.75 -3.63
N GLY A 23 17.89 -10.91 -2.31
CA GLY A 23 16.77 -11.26 -1.44
C GLY A 23 15.68 -10.18 -1.42
N LEU A 24 16.06 -8.90 -1.45
CA LEU A 24 15.11 -7.79 -1.50
C LEU A 24 14.49 -7.63 -2.88
N ALA A 25 15.27 -7.88 -3.93
CA ALA A 25 14.73 -7.94 -5.29
C ALA A 25 13.61 -8.98 -5.38
N MET A 26 13.81 -10.20 -4.85
CA MET A 26 12.75 -11.22 -4.82
C MET A 26 11.54 -10.77 -3.98
N ALA A 27 11.80 -10.24 -2.79
CA ALA A 27 10.77 -9.77 -1.87
C ALA A 27 9.81 -8.73 -2.50
N LEU A 28 10.32 -7.87 -3.39
CA LEU A 28 9.52 -6.83 -4.04
C LEU A 28 8.37 -7.41 -4.89
N GLY A 29 8.59 -8.54 -5.55
CA GLY A 29 7.55 -9.25 -6.30
C GLY A 29 6.72 -10.20 -5.43
N ASP A 30 7.33 -10.76 -4.38
CA ASP A 30 6.65 -11.75 -3.55
C ASP A 30 5.56 -11.14 -2.65
N LEU A 31 5.76 -9.93 -2.11
CA LEU A 31 4.78 -9.25 -1.26
C LEU A 31 3.38 -9.14 -1.88
N PRO A 32 3.21 -8.51 -3.07
CA PRO A 32 1.91 -8.48 -3.74
C PRO A 32 1.39 -9.87 -4.06
N ALA A 33 2.26 -10.79 -4.51
CA ALA A 33 1.84 -12.15 -4.85
C ALA A 33 1.26 -12.89 -3.64
N GLN A 34 1.89 -12.80 -2.46
CA GLN A 34 1.35 -13.40 -1.23
C GLN A 34 0.00 -12.79 -0.85
N ALA A 35 -0.15 -11.46 -0.98
CA ALA A 35 -1.41 -10.79 -0.68
C ALA A 35 -2.54 -11.22 -1.62
N TYR A 36 -2.31 -11.22 -2.93
CA TYR A 36 -3.31 -11.60 -3.95
C TYR A 36 -3.67 -13.08 -3.94
N GLU A 37 -2.75 -13.95 -3.54
CA GLU A 37 -3.01 -15.38 -3.44
C GLU A 37 -3.60 -15.80 -2.08
N GLY A 38 -3.89 -14.84 -1.19
CA GLY A 38 -4.44 -15.12 0.13
C GLY A 38 -3.47 -15.85 1.07
N ARG A 39 -2.16 -15.78 0.79
CA ARG A 39 -1.10 -16.41 1.59
C ARG A 39 -0.71 -15.53 2.78
N TYR A 40 -1.72 -15.16 3.59
CA TYR A 40 -1.55 -14.22 4.70
C TYR A 40 -0.60 -14.69 5.80
N PRO A 41 -0.53 -15.98 6.19
CA PRO A 41 0.46 -16.42 7.16
C PRO A 41 1.90 -16.19 6.70
N GLN A 42 2.18 -16.29 5.39
CA GLN A 42 3.47 -15.95 4.82
C GLN A 42 3.68 -14.44 4.83
N LEU A 43 2.68 -13.67 4.42
CA LEU A 43 2.73 -12.21 4.40
C LEU A 43 2.97 -11.61 5.80
N ASP A 44 2.32 -12.16 6.83
CA ASP A 44 2.45 -11.73 8.23
C ASP A 44 3.85 -11.99 8.80
N VAL A 45 4.64 -12.86 8.17
CA VAL A 45 6.06 -13.09 8.50
C VAL A 45 6.99 -12.25 7.63
N MET A 46 6.74 -12.23 6.32
CA MET A 46 7.63 -11.60 5.33
C MET A 46 7.63 -10.08 5.43
N ALA A 47 6.45 -9.47 5.51
CA ALA A 47 6.33 -8.02 5.40
C ALA A 47 7.01 -7.26 6.57
N PRO A 48 6.83 -7.66 7.84
CA PRO A 48 7.57 -7.02 8.94
C PRO A 48 9.09 -7.20 8.83
N ALA A 49 9.55 -8.36 8.37
CA ALA A 49 10.98 -8.62 8.18
C ALA A 49 11.58 -7.73 7.07
N ILE A 50 10.87 -7.57 5.95
CA ILE A 50 11.29 -6.69 4.85
C ILE A 50 11.29 -5.23 5.30
N ALA A 51 10.26 -4.78 6.02
CA ALA A 51 10.20 -3.42 6.55
C ALA A 51 11.40 -3.12 7.47
N GLN A 52 11.73 -4.04 8.38
CA GLN A 52 12.89 -3.87 9.26
C GLN A 52 14.22 -3.84 8.51
N GLN A 53 14.36 -4.67 7.47
CA GLN A 53 15.54 -4.66 6.62
C GLN A 53 15.65 -3.36 5.81
N ALA A 54 14.53 -2.86 5.29
CA ALA A 54 14.46 -1.59 4.58
C ALA A 54 14.88 -0.41 5.46
N GLU A 55 14.45 -0.37 6.72
CA GLU A 55 14.92 0.62 7.71
C GLU A 55 16.44 0.55 7.89
N THR A 56 17.01 -0.66 8.01
CA THR A 56 18.46 -0.86 8.18
C THR A 56 19.25 -0.35 6.96
N LEU A 57 18.70 -0.52 5.77
CA LEU A 57 19.31 -0.09 4.50
C LEU A 57 18.94 1.34 4.10
N GLN A 58 18.14 2.04 4.92
CA GLN A 58 17.66 3.39 4.64
C GLN A 58 16.91 3.48 3.30
N LEU A 59 16.06 2.48 3.02
CA LEU A 59 15.18 2.40 1.85
C LEU A 59 13.72 2.67 2.27
N PRO A 60 13.33 3.92 2.58
CA PRO A 60 12.01 4.23 3.13
C PRO A 60 10.86 3.83 2.20
N TRP A 61 11.07 3.88 0.88
CA TRP A 61 10.07 3.42 -0.08
C TRP A 61 9.75 1.93 0.05
N LEU A 62 10.75 1.11 0.41
CA LEU A 62 10.61 -0.35 0.56
C LEU A 62 9.93 -0.69 1.90
N GLU A 63 10.26 0.07 2.94
CA GLU A 63 9.56 0.01 4.22
C GLU A 63 8.07 0.31 4.03
N PHE A 64 7.76 1.41 3.34
CA PHE A 64 6.40 1.77 2.99
C PHE A 64 5.71 0.67 2.18
N TYR A 65 6.35 0.16 1.12
CA TYR A 65 5.79 -0.88 0.26
C TYR A 65 5.46 -2.17 1.02
N ALA A 66 6.34 -2.60 1.93
CA ALA A 66 6.12 -3.76 2.78
C ALA A 66 4.96 -3.55 3.75
N ARG A 67 4.92 -2.40 4.44
CA ARG A 67 3.82 -2.06 5.36
C ARG A 67 2.47 -1.94 4.64
N TYR A 68 2.46 -1.38 3.43
CA TYR A 68 1.27 -1.29 2.59
C TYR A 68 0.71 -2.68 2.26
N TRP A 69 1.53 -3.60 1.73
CA TRP A 69 1.04 -4.95 1.40
C TRP A 69 0.60 -5.73 2.64
N HIS A 70 1.28 -5.56 3.76
CA HIS A 70 0.85 -6.16 5.02
C HIS A 70 -0.54 -5.67 5.44
N LEU A 71 -0.78 -4.36 5.33
CA LEU A 71 -2.06 -3.75 5.63
C LEU A 71 -3.15 -4.23 4.68
N VAL A 72 -2.90 -4.24 3.36
CA VAL A 72 -3.83 -4.77 2.35
C VAL A 72 -4.23 -6.20 2.70
N GLY A 73 -3.27 -7.06 3.06
CA GLY A 73 -3.58 -8.43 3.48
C GLY A 73 -4.52 -8.50 4.68
N ARG A 74 -4.55 -7.50 5.58
CA ARG A 74 -5.46 -7.43 6.73
C ARG A 74 -6.82 -6.83 6.40
N VAL A 75 -6.87 -5.76 5.59
CA VAL A 75 -8.09 -4.99 5.34
C VAL A 75 -8.83 -5.37 4.06
N ALA A 76 -8.21 -6.13 3.15
CA ALA A 76 -8.91 -6.72 2.02
C ALA A 76 -9.70 -7.96 2.49
N ASP A 77 -9.34 -9.16 2.06
CA ASP A 77 -10.18 -10.35 2.26
C ASP A 77 -10.39 -10.74 3.74
N ARG A 78 -9.49 -10.31 4.65
CA ARG A 78 -9.63 -10.58 6.09
C ARG A 78 -10.51 -9.55 6.82
N ALA A 79 -10.86 -8.42 6.20
CA ALA A 79 -11.73 -7.37 6.73
C ALA A 79 -11.42 -6.92 8.18
N GLN A 80 -10.14 -6.87 8.57
CA GLN A 80 -9.72 -6.56 9.94
C GLN A 80 -9.68 -5.05 10.23
N GLY A 81 -10.75 -4.33 9.93
CA GLY A 81 -10.79 -2.86 9.98
C GLY A 81 -10.47 -2.26 11.35
N ALA A 82 -11.26 -2.61 12.37
CA ALA A 82 -11.18 -1.98 13.70
C ALA A 82 -9.80 -2.05 14.36
N VAL A 83 -9.03 -3.11 14.08
CA VAL A 83 -7.68 -3.30 14.63
C VAL A 83 -6.58 -2.75 13.72
N ALA A 84 -6.90 -2.35 12.49
CA ALA A 84 -5.96 -1.89 11.48
C ALA A 84 -6.02 -0.38 11.21
N ILE A 85 -7.02 0.35 11.76
CA ILE A 85 -7.16 1.80 11.55
C ILE A 85 -5.88 2.56 11.93
N GLY A 86 -5.31 2.31 13.11
CA GLY A 86 -4.10 3.00 13.56
C GLY A 86 -2.92 2.79 12.60
N ASP A 87 -2.71 1.55 12.16
CA ASP A 87 -1.65 1.24 11.19
C ASP A 87 -1.91 1.87 9.81
N ALA A 88 -3.18 2.01 9.42
CA ALA A 88 -3.56 2.66 8.17
C ALA A 88 -3.33 4.18 8.22
N GLU A 89 -3.62 4.82 9.35
CA GLU A 89 -3.33 6.23 9.59
C GLU A 89 -1.81 6.48 9.60
N GLU A 90 -1.04 5.62 10.25
CA GLU A 90 0.42 5.67 10.24
C GLU A 90 0.99 5.50 8.83
N LEU A 91 0.45 4.55 8.05
CA LEU A 91 0.87 4.34 6.66
C LEU A 91 0.56 5.56 5.79
N LEU A 92 -0.62 6.19 5.96
CA LEU A 92 -0.96 7.41 5.21
C LEU A 92 -0.04 8.59 5.59
N SER A 93 0.29 8.73 6.88
CA SER A 93 1.28 9.73 7.32
C SER A 93 2.67 9.45 6.71
N PHE A 94 3.05 8.18 6.59
CA PHE A 94 4.30 7.80 5.93
C PHE A 94 4.26 8.11 4.42
N ALA A 95 3.15 7.82 3.74
CA ALA A 95 2.95 8.15 2.31
C ALA A 95 3.18 9.64 1.99
N GLN A 96 3.00 10.54 2.95
CA GLN A 96 3.19 11.98 2.76
C GLN A 96 4.66 12.44 2.84
N ARG A 97 5.59 11.54 3.18
CA ARG A 97 7.02 11.88 3.28
C ARG A 97 7.65 11.98 1.89
N GLU A 98 8.54 12.94 1.71
CA GLU A 98 9.19 13.16 0.40
C GLU A 98 10.03 11.93 -0.02
N GLU A 99 10.60 11.19 0.93
CA GLU A 99 11.45 10.04 0.62
C GLU A 99 10.70 8.82 0.04
N VAL A 100 9.36 8.81 0.06
CA VAL A 100 8.53 7.72 -0.51
C VAL A 100 7.63 8.18 -1.64
N ARG A 101 7.73 9.45 -2.05
CA ARG A 101 6.86 10.08 -3.05
C ARG A 101 6.86 9.34 -4.39
N ASP A 102 8.02 8.82 -4.80
CA ASP A 102 8.18 8.13 -6.09
C ASP A 102 7.73 6.66 -6.05
N CYS A 103 7.31 6.14 -4.89
CA CYS A 103 6.73 4.82 -4.81
C CYS A 103 5.32 4.82 -5.44
N PRO A 104 5.05 3.98 -6.46
CA PRO A 104 3.75 3.96 -7.13
C PRO A 104 2.59 3.52 -6.21
N ALA A 105 2.89 2.85 -5.10
CA ALA A 105 1.89 2.43 -4.12
C ALA A 105 1.47 3.55 -3.15
N THR A 106 2.15 4.71 -3.16
CA THR A 106 1.89 5.81 -2.22
C THR A 106 0.43 6.30 -2.24
N PRO A 107 -0.20 6.55 -3.41
CA PRO A 107 -1.62 6.93 -3.46
C PRO A 107 -2.57 5.85 -2.90
N ALA A 108 -2.18 4.57 -2.93
CA ALA A 108 -3.00 3.47 -2.45
C ALA A 108 -3.08 3.38 -0.92
N ALA A 109 -2.24 4.12 -0.16
CA ALA A 109 -2.39 4.22 1.29
C ALA A 109 -3.74 4.84 1.68
N VAL A 110 -4.27 5.75 0.86
CA VAL A 110 -5.57 6.40 1.04
C VAL A 110 -6.70 5.37 0.89
N GLU A 111 -6.59 4.49 -0.12
CA GLU A 111 -7.53 3.38 -0.31
C GLU A 111 -7.51 2.42 0.88
N ALA A 112 -6.31 2.08 1.38
CA ALA A 112 -6.16 1.17 2.51
C ALA A 112 -6.79 1.72 3.80
N LEU A 113 -6.68 3.03 4.06
CA LEU A 113 -7.37 3.70 5.17
C LEU A 113 -8.89 3.68 4.98
N ALA A 114 -9.36 4.01 3.78
CA ALA A 114 -10.79 3.97 3.49
C ALA A 114 -11.39 2.56 3.65
N LEU A 115 -10.64 1.51 3.31
CA LEU A 115 -10.99 0.11 3.55
C LEU A 115 -11.00 -0.22 5.05
N ALA A 116 -10.02 0.25 5.82
CA ALA A 116 -9.97 0.03 7.26
C ALA A 116 -11.21 0.62 7.95
N TRP A 117 -11.59 1.86 7.59
CA TRP A 117 -12.82 2.49 8.04
C TRP A 117 -14.08 1.74 7.59
N ALA A 118 -14.15 1.33 6.31
CA ALA A 118 -15.27 0.56 5.78
C ALA A 118 -15.54 -0.73 6.59
N ASN A 119 -14.46 -1.44 6.92
CA ASN A 119 -14.52 -2.70 7.66
C ASN A 119 -14.74 -2.52 9.16
N ALA A 120 -14.44 -1.34 9.73
CA ALA A 120 -14.66 -1.05 11.13
C ALA A 120 -16.11 -0.62 11.40
N ASP A 121 -16.57 0.40 10.68
CA ASP A 121 -17.93 0.93 10.75
C ASP A 121 -18.22 1.76 9.48
N GLY A 122 -18.40 1.08 8.34
CA GLY A 122 -18.51 1.76 7.04
C GLY A 122 -19.51 2.93 6.99
N PRO A 123 -20.74 2.80 7.53
CA PRO A 123 -21.68 3.92 7.63
C PRO A 123 -21.21 5.02 8.60
N GLY A 124 -20.60 4.64 9.74
CA GLY A 124 -20.08 5.59 10.72
C GLY A 124 -18.94 6.47 10.18
N TYR A 125 -18.19 5.99 9.19
CA TYR A 125 -17.08 6.70 8.55
C TYR A 125 -17.39 7.18 7.12
N ALA A 126 -18.65 7.18 6.68
CA ALA A 126 -18.98 7.49 5.29
C ALA A 126 -18.49 8.89 4.88
N THR A 127 -18.66 9.89 5.74
CA THR A 127 -18.21 11.28 5.50
C THR A 127 -16.70 11.35 5.34
N GLU A 128 -15.95 10.79 6.29
CA GLU A 128 -14.48 10.76 6.30
C GLU A 128 -13.94 10.05 5.07
N ARG A 129 -14.56 8.94 4.66
CA ARG A 129 -14.20 8.20 3.44
C ARG A 129 -14.41 9.06 2.20
N LEU A 130 -15.57 9.71 2.05
CA LEU A 130 -15.87 10.55 0.89
C LEU A 130 -14.93 11.76 0.78
N GLU A 131 -14.69 12.47 1.89
CA GLU A 131 -13.80 13.63 1.91
C GLU A 131 -12.36 13.22 1.57
N THR A 132 -11.86 12.16 2.21
CA THR A 132 -10.48 11.69 2.05
C THR A 132 -10.21 11.15 0.64
N LEU A 133 -11.11 10.33 0.11
CA LEU A 133 -10.96 9.75 -1.23
C LEU A 133 -11.18 10.80 -2.32
N GLY A 134 -12.18 11.68 -2.16
CA GLY A 134 -12.50 12.72 -3.15
C GLY A 134 -11.33 13.67 -3.39
N ALA A 135 -10.69 14.14 -2.32
CA ALA A 135 -9.54 15.03 -2.41
C ALA A 135 -8.39 14.44 -3.24
N VAL A 136 -8.15 13.13 -3.12
CA VAL A 136 -7.06 12.45 -3.84
C VAL A 136 -7.46 12.15 -5.29
N ILE A 137 -8.70 11.73 -5.52
CA ILE A 137 -9.22 11.42 -6.87
C ILE A 137 -9.20 12.68 -7.77
N GLU A 138 -9.46 13.87 -7.22
CA GLU A 138 -9.46 15.13 -7.97
C GLU A 138 -8.08 15.49 -8.53
N GLU A 139 -7.00 15.11 -7.83
CA GLU A 139 -5.62 15.44 -8.22
C GLU A 139 -4.93 14.31 -9.00
N LEU A 140 -5.40 13.07 -8.88
CA LEU A 140 -4.73 11.89 -9.43
C LEU A 140 -5.03 11.69 -10.92
N GLU A 141 -3.98 11.43 -11.72
CA GLU A 141 -4.14 11.03 -13.12
C GLU A 141 -4.90 9.69 -13.21
N VAL A 142 -5.85 9.57 -14.14
CA VAL A 142 -6.66 8.35 -14.36
C VAL A 142 -5.80 7.12 -14.67
N ALA A 143 -4.63 7.33 -15.29
CA ALA A 143 -3.68 6.26 -15.61
C ALA A 143 -2.97 5.70 -14.37
N ASN A 144 -3.02 6.40 -13.23
CA ASN A 144 -2.37 5.91 -12.01
C ASN A 144 -2.96 4.56 -11.58
N PRO A 145 -2.13 3.56 -11.23
CA PRO A 145 -2.60 2.24 -10.83
C PRO A 145 -3.59 2.23 -9.66
N ALA A 146 -3.51 3.19 -8.74
CA ALA A 146 -4.42 3.30 -7.59
C ALA A 146 -5.79 3.92 -7.94
N TYR A 147 -5.94 4.57 -9.11
CA TYR A 147 -7.13 5.34 -9.45
C TYR A 147 -8.42 4.51 -9.38
N ALA A 148 -8.40 3.31 -9.97
CA ALA A 148 -9.58 2.44 -9.98
C ALA A 148 -9.99 1.98 -8.58
N GLY A 149 -9.03 1.68 -7.70
CA GLY A 149 -9.29 1.29 -6.31
C GLY A 149 -9.91 2.44 -5.51
N LEU A 150 -9.32 3.65 -5.63
CA LEU A 150 -9.83 4.86 -4.99
C LEU A 150 -11.27 5.18 -5.40
N VAL A 151 -11.57 5.18 -6.71
CA VAL A 151 -12.93 5.44 -7.21
C VAL A 151 -13.91 4.37 -6.72
N THR A 152 -13.49 3.09 -6.70
CA THR A 152 -14.31 1.99 -6.20
C THR A 152 -14.69 2.23 -4.73
N GLN A 153 -13.72 2.61 -3.90
CA GLN A 153 -13.99 2.91 -2.48
C GLN A 153 -14.85 4.16 -2.31
N TYR A 154 -14.69 5.17 -3.17
CA TYR A 154 -15.47 6.40 -3.10
C TYR A 154 -16.95 6.11 -3.38
N VAL A 155 -17.22 5.34 -4.43
CA VAL A 155 -18.58 4.91 -4.78
C VAL A 155 -19.17 4.01 -3.68
N ALA A 156 -18.37 3.16 -3.05
CA ALA A 156 -18.80 2.32 -1.93
C ALA A 156 -19.04 3.10 -0.61
N ALA A 157 -18.78 4.41 -0.58
CA ALA A 157 -19.06 5.28 0.57
C ALA A 157 -20.29 6.18 0.37
N LEU A 158 -20.89 6.19 -0.84
CA LEU A 158 -22.15 6.89 -1.16
C LEU A 158 -23.38 6.12 -0.65
#